data_AF-A0A3D1RIB5-F1
#
_entry.id   AF-A0A3D1RIB5-F1
#
_cell.length_a   1.000
_cell.length_b   1.000
_cell.length_c   1.000
_cell.angle_alpha   90.00
_cell.angle_beta   90.00
_cell.angle_gamma   90.00
#
_symmetry.space_group_name_H-M   'P 1'
#
loop_
_entity.id
_entity.type
_entity.pdbx_description
1 polymer ?
#
loop_
_entity_poly.entity_id
_entity_poly.type
_entity_poly.pdbx_seq_one_letter_code
_entity_poly.pdbx_strand_id
1 'polypeptide(L)'
;MFSFRIVYKHTPHGIDVYPVSAAGNPWTASYIAAKGDPIANLQEDLAAEQKARATYEKLIDLSKDDPDVVDVLRFLRQREVVHFQRFGEALRGVQDKLAEKKFYMASCNKQMCNSNDNNT
;
A
#
# COMPACT_ATOMS: atom_id res chain seq x y z
N MET A 1 -5.65 1.70 4.06
CA MET A 1 -5.24 0.34 4.48
C MET A 1 -4.01 0.50 5.35
N PHE A 2 -3.84 0.06 6.59
CA PHE A 2 -4.68 -0.62 7.59
C PHE A 2 -4.40 0.11 8.92
N SER A 3 -5.40 0.78 9.50
CA SER A 3 -5.27 1.31 10.86
C SER A 3 -6.63 1.20 11.53
N PHE A 4 -6.85 0.05 12.17
CA PHE A 4 -7.91 -0.12 13.15
C PHE A 4 -7.29 0.16 14.51
N ARG A 5 -7.57 1.34 15.05
CA ARG A 5 -7.31 1.64 16.46
C ARG A 5 -8.61 1.44 17.22
N ILE A 6 -8.62 0.55 18.20
CA ILE A 6 -9.71 0.48 19.18
C ILE A 6 -9.58 1.72 20.06
N VAL A 7 -10.53 2.65 19.91
CA VAL A 7 -10.65 3.83 20.78
C VAL A 7 -11.80 3.54 21.73
N TYR A 8 -11.50 3.32 23.02
CA TYR A 8 -12.51 3.34 24.07
C TYR A 8 -13.07 4.76 24.17
N LYS A 9 -14.23 5.00 23.56
CA LYS A 9 -14.96 6.28 23.67
C LYS A 9 -16.40 5.99 24.05
N HIS A 10 -16.80 6.46 25.23
CA HIS A 10 -18.15 6.28 25.76
C HIS A 10 -19.16 7.07 24.89
N THR A 11 -20.17 6.37 24.33
CA THR A 11 -21.35 6.79 23.51
C THR A 11 -21.11 7.24 22.05
N PRO A 12 -21.93 6.86 21.03
CA PRO A 12 -23.26 6.20 21.01
C PRO A 12 -23.28 4.69 20.67
N HIS A 13 -22.13 4.05 20.43
CA HIS A 13 -22.03 2.62 20.04
C HIS A 13 -21.57 1.70 21.20
N GLY A 14 -21.80 2.13 22.45
CA GLY A 14 -21.49 1.33 23.63
C GLY A 14 -19.98 1.11 23.82
N ILE A 15 -19.59 -0.16 24.06
CA ILE A 15 -18.21 -0.63 24.23
C ILE A 15 -17.65 -1.32 22.98
N ASP A 16 -18.41 -1.31 21.88
CA ASP A 16 -18.10 -2.08 20.68
C ASP A 16 -17.13 -1.33 19.75
N VAL A 17 -16.42 -2.10 18.94
CA VAL A 17 -15.51 -1.56 17.92
C VAL A 17 -16.35 -0.91 16.82
N TYR A 18 -16.20 0.41 16.68
CA TYR A 18 -16.86 1.19 15.64
C TYR A 18 -15.84 1.73 14.64
N PRO A 19 -16.06 1.63 13.31
CA PRO A 19 -15.09 2.03 12.28
C PRO A 19 -15.01 3.56 12.14
N VAL A 20 -14.38 4.18 13.13
CA VAL A 20 -14.14 5.61 13.22
C VAL A 20 -12.66 5.86 13.50
N SER A 21 -12.09 6.89 12.89
CA SER A 21 -10.73 7.31 13.22
C SER A 21 -10.65 7.92 14.62
N ALA A 22 -9.43 8.06 15.17
CA ALA A 22 -9.23 8.68 16.47
C ALA A 22 -9.72 10.14 16.56
N ALA A 23 -9.85 10.83 15.42
CA ALA A 23 -10.41 12.18 15.32
C ALA A 23 -11.95 12.22 15.24
N GLY A 24 -12.62 11.06 15.20
CA GLY A 24 -14.08 10.98 15.09
C GLY A 24 -14.61 10.88 13.65
N ASN A 25 -13.74 10.79 12.64
CA ASN A 25 -14.18 10.66 11.24
C ASN A 25 -14.57 9.21 10.90
N PRO A 26 -15.80 8.94 10.42
CA PRO A 26 -16.21 7.61 9.98
C PRO A 26 -15.35 7.10 8.82
N TRP A 27 -15.18 5.77 8.74
CA TRP A 27 -14.56 5.15 7.57
C TRP A 27 -15.37 5.44 6.30
N THR A 28 -14.68 5.71 5.20
CA THR A 28 -15.28 5.95 3.88
C THR A 28 -14.42 5.35 2.78
N ALA A 29 -15.05 4.97 1.66
CA ALA A 29 -14.38 4.41 0.49
C ALA A 29 -13.38 5.38 -0.16
N SER A 30 -13.45 6.69 0.14
CA SER A 30 -12.47 7.67 -0.37
C SER A 30 -11.05 7.46 0.15
N TYR A 31 -10.84 6.59 1.15
CA TYR A 31 -9.52 6.16 1.61
C TYR A 31 -8.90 5.06 0.75
N ILE A 32 -9.63 4.54 -0.24
CA ILE A 32 -9.14 3.58 -1.22
C ILE A 32 -8.74 4.36 -2.48
N ALA A 33 -7.47 4.30 -2.85
CA ALA A 33 -6.98 4.84 -4.11
C ALA A 33 -6.77 3.66 -5.08
N ALA A 34 -7.43 3.72 -6.23
CA ALA A 34 -7.29 2.73 -7.30
C ALA A 34 -7.36 3.47 -8.64
N LYS A 35 -6.21 3.73 -9.25
CA LYS A 35 -6.11 4.59 -10.43
C LYS A 35 -6.04 3.82 -11.75
N GLY A 36 -5.90 2.50 -11.69
CA GLY A 36 -5.80 1.60 -12.85
C GLY A 36 -4.39 1.45 -13.41
N ASP A 37 -3.41 2.21 -12.90
CA ASP A 37 -1.98 2.04 -13.20
C ASP A 37 -1.32 1.18 -12.10
N PRO A 38 -0.84 -0.04 -12.43
CA PRO A 38 -0.20 -0.92 -11.46
C PRO A 38 1.02 -0.32 -10.75
N ILE A 39 1.80 0.56 -11.42
CA ILE A 39 2.96 1.19 -10.79
C ILE A 39 2.49 2.23 -9.76
N ALA A 40 1.56 3.10 -10.16
CA ALA A 40 1.02 4.13 -9.28
C ALA A 40 0.33 3.51 -8.05
N ASN A 41 -0.47 2.46 -8.24
CA ASN A 41 -1.14 1.75 -7.15
C ASN A 41 -0.12 1.13 -6.17
N LEU A 42 0.93 0.45 -6.67
CA LEU A 42 1.95 -0.16 -5.80
C LEU A 42 2.80 0.90 -5.06
N GLN A 43 3.02 2.07 -5.67
CA GLN A 43 3.69 3.18 -4.99
C GLN A 43 2.80 3.80 -3.90
N GLU A 44 1.49 3.90 -4.13
CA GLU A 44 0.53 4.32 -3.12
C GLU A 44 0.50 3.33 -1.94
N ASP A 45 0.53 2.02 -2.20
CA ASP A 45 0.61 0.98 -1.16
C ASP A 45 1.91 1.09 -0.35
N LEU A 46 3.07 1.25 -1.00
CA LEU A 46 4.35 1.46 -0.32
C LEU A 46 4.34 2.67 0.62
N ALA A 47 3.73 3.77 0.17
CA ALA A 47 3.58 4.97 0.98
C ALA A 47 2.61 4.76 2.16
N ALA A 48 1.51 4.04 1.93
CA ALA A 48 0.55 3.69 2.97
C ALA A 48 1.18 2.84 4.08
N GLU A 49 2.00 1.84 3.72
CA GLU A 49 2.67 0.98 4.70
C GLU A 49 3.68 1.75 5.55
N GLN A 50 4.46 2.66 4.96
CA GLN A 50 5.38 3.52 5.74
C GLN A 50 4.63 4.44 6.71
N LYS A 51 3.48 4.97 6.28
CA LYS A 51 2.62 5.80 7.13
C LYS A 51 2.01 4.99 8.27
N ALA A 52 1.60 3.75 8.01
CA ALA A 52 1.12 2.83 9.05
C ALA A 52 2.23 2.51 10.07
N ARG A 53 3.44 2.16 9.61
CA ARG A 53 4.62 1.94 10.47
C ARG A 53 4.90 3.12 11.40
N ALA A 54 4.96 4.34 10.85
CA ALA A 54 5.19 5.56 11.64
C ALA A 54 4.06 5.82 12.65
N THR A 55 2.83 5.47 12.29
CA THR A 55 1.68 5.56 13.20
C THR A 55 1.85 4.60 14.38
N TYR A 56 2.22 3.34 14.14
CA TYR A 56 2.44 2.36 15.21
C TYR A 56 3.60 2.74 16.13
N GLU A 57 4.68 3.33 15.62
CA GLU A 57 5.78 3.84 16.45
C GLU A 57 5.26 4.87 17.46
N LYS A 58 4.43 5.82 17.01
CA LYS A 58 3.80 6.79 17.90
C LYS A 58 2.82 6.16 18.89
N LEU A 59 2.08 5.11 18.47
CA LEU A 59 1.15 4.41 19.36
C LEU A 59 1.87 3.61 20.45
N ILE A 60 2.99 2.98 20.13
CA ILE A 60 3.87 2.31 21.10
C ILE A 60 4.36 3.33 22.11
N ASP A 61 4.78 4.50 21.64
CA ASP A 61 5.25 5.57 22.53
C ASP A 61 4.17 6.11 23.47
N LEU A 62 2.91 6.13 23.02
CA LEU A 62 1.77 6.59 23.81
C LEU A 62 1.21 5.51 24.77
N SER A 63 1.54 4.24 24.54
CA SER A 63 0.98 3.10 25.28
C SER A 63 2.02 2.40 26.16
N LYS A 64 3.13 3.07 26.50
CA LYS A 64 4.27 2.47 27.21
C LYS A 64 3.92 1.82 28.55
N ASP A 65 2.85 2.28 29.18
CA ASP A 65 2.40 1.81 30.50
C ASP A 65 1.59 0.51 30.43
N ASP A 66 1.23 0.03 29.23
CA ASP A 66 0.47 -1.19 29.00
C ASP A 66 1.28 -2.18 28.12
N PRO A 67 2.00 -3.14 28.74
CA PRO A 67 2.84 -4.10 28.02
C PRO A 67 2.07 -4.98 27.03
N ASP A 68 0.82 -5.33 27.33
CA ASP A 68 0.00 -6.22 26.50
C ASP A 68 -0.41 -5.51 25.20
N VAL A 69 -0.72 -4.20 25.29
CA VAL A 69 -0.98 -3.37 24.11
C VAL A 69 0.30 -3.15 23.29
N VAL A 70 1.44 -2.91 23.94
CA VAL A 70 2.72 -2.67 23.27
C VAL A 70 3.16 -3.87 22.44
N ASP A 71 3.00 -5.09 22.95
CA ASP A 71 3.43 -6.30 22.22
C ASP A 71 2.64 -6.48 20.91
N VAL A 72 1.32 -6.29 20.97
CA VAL A 72 0.47 -6.31 19.77
C VAL A 72 0.89 -5.24 18.77
N LEU A 73 1.15 -4.01 19.23
CA LEU A 73 1.60 -2.92 18.35
C LEU A 73 2.98 -3.19 17.73
N ARG A 74 3.89 -3.85 18.45
CA ARG A 74 5.20 -4.27 17.89
C ARG A 74 5.04 -5.31 16.80
N PHE A 75 4.16 -6.29 17.01
CA PHE A 75 3.83 -7.28 15.99
C PHE A 75 3.25 -6.61 14.73
N LEU A 76 2.27 -5.71 14.88
CA LEU A 76 1.67 -4.99 13.77
C LEU A 76 2.70 -4.13 13.02
N ARG A 77 3.55 -3.38 13.75
CA ARG A 77 4.63 -2.59 13.15
C ARG A 77 5.57 -3.46 12.30
N GLN A 78 5.93 -4.64 12.77
CA GLN A 78 6.83 -5.54 12.04
C GLN A 78 6.19 -6.06 10.75
N ARG A 79 4.86 -6.29 10.75
CA ARG A 79 4.14 -6.69 9.54
C ARG A 79 4.17 -5.62 8.46
N GLU A 80 4.09 -4.33 8.80
CA GLU A 80 4.15 -3.27 7.78
C GLU A 80 5.53 -3.20 7.11
N VAL A 81 6.61 -3.58 7.81
CA VAL A 81 7.93 -3.74 7.19
C VAL A 81 7.94 -4.89 6.17
N VAL A 82 7.31 -6.01 6.50
CA VAL A 82 7.19 -7.16 5.58
C VAL A 82 6.30 -6.81 4.38
N HIS A 83 5.18 -6.12 4.59
CA HIS A 83 4.32 -5.65 3.51
C HIS A 83 5.08 -4.69 2.58
N PHE A 84 5.81 -3.72 3.13
CA PHE A 84 6.65 -2.81 2.35
C PHE A 84 7.65 -3.55 1.46
N GLN A 85 8.34 -4.56 2.00
CA GLN A 85 9.28 -5.37 1.22
C GLN A 85 8.59 -6.13 0.08
N ARG A 86 7.44 -6.76 0.36
CA ARG A 86 6.68 -7.52 -0.64
C ARG A 86 6.11 -6.62 -1.75
N PHE A 87 5.62 -5.43 -1.40
CA PHE A 87 5.17 -4.46 -2.40
C PHE A 87 6.33 -3.93 -3.25
N GLY A 88 7.53 -3.77 -2.66
CA GLY A 88 8.73 -3.39 -3.39
C GLY A 88 9.17 -4.46 -4.40
N GLU A 89 9.11 -5.72 -4.01
CA GLU A 89 9.36 -6.86 -4.90
C GLU A 89 8.34 -6.93 -6.03
N ALA A 90 7.05 -6.76 -5.71
CA ALA A 90 5.99 -6.71 -6.70
C ALA A 90 6.18 -5.54 -7.69
N LEU A 91 6.57 -4.36 -7.20
CA LEU A 91 6.83 -3.18 -8.02
C LEU A 91 7.97 -3.45 -9.01
N ARG A 92 9.07 -4.04 -8.56
CA ARG A 92 10.18 -4.42 -9.45
C ARG A 92 9.72 -5.40 -10.51
N GLY A 93 9.00 -6.46 -10.14
CA GLY A 93 8.49 -7.45 -11.10
C GLY A 93 7.52 -6.86 -12.13
N VAL A 94 6.69 -5.89 -11.74
CA VAL A 94 5.80 -5.17 -12.66
C VAL A 94 6.60 -4.29 -13.62
N GLN A 95 7.61 -3.58 -13.13
CA GLN A 95 8.48 -2.74 -13.96
C GLN A 95 9.25 -3.57 -14.98
N ASP A 96 9.81 -4.72 -14.59
CA ASP A 96 10.54 -5.63 -15.47
C ASP A 96 9.64 -6.15 -16.60
N LYS A 97 8.43 -6.64 -16.28
CA LYS A 97 7.46 -7.09 -17.30
C LYS A 97 7.01 -5.98 -18.24
N LEU A 98 6.84 -4.76 -17.75
CA LEU A 98 6.49 -3.62 -18.59
C LEU A 98 7.66 -3.21 -19.50
N ALA A 99 8.90 -3.33 -19.03
CA ALA A 99 10.10 -3.10 -19.83
C ALA A 99 10.27 -4.18 -20.93
N GLU A 100 10.06 -5.45 -20.60
CA GLU A 100 10.05 -6.55 -21.56
C GLU A 100 8.99 -6.33 -22.65
N LYS A 101 7.74 -6.02 -22.27
CA LYS A 101 6.66 -5.75 -23.24
C LYS A 101 7.01 -4.59 -24.18
N LYS A 102 7.64 -3.53 -23.67
CA LYS A 102 8.14 -2.41 -24.50
C LYS A 102 9.22 -2.89 -25.48
N PHE A 103 10.13 -3.75 -25.05
CA PHE A 103 11.17 -4.30 -25.91
C PHE A 103 10.58 -5.16 -27.05
N TYR A 104 9.65 -6.07 -26.73
CA TYR A 104 8.97 -6.88 -27.74
C TYR A 104 8.18 -6.02 -28.72
N MET A 105 7.45 -5.00 -28.26
CA MET A 105 6.71 -4.09 -29.14
C MET A 105 7.64 -3.25 -30.03
N ALA A 106 8.76 -2.74 -29.50
CA ALA A 106 9.74 -2.00 -30.28
C ALA A 106 10.42 -2.87 -31.34
N SER A 107 10.70 -4.14 -31.02
CA SER A 107 11.29 -5.10 -31.97
C SER A 107 10.33 -5.47 -33.12
N CYS A 108 9.04 -5.64 -32.82
CA CYS A 108 8.01 -5.90 -33.82
C CYS A 108 7.82 -4.70 -34.77
N ASN A 109 7.88 -3.48 -34.23
CA ASN A 109 7.79 -2.26 -35.04
C ASN A 109 8.99 -2.11 -35.99
N LYS A 110 10.20 -2.52 -35.57
CA LYS A 110 11.39 -2.53 -36.44
C LYS A 110 11.28 -3.55 -37.57
N GLN A 111 10.61 -4.68 -37.35
CA GLN A 111 10.35 -5.68 -38.40
C GLN A 111 9.27 -5.22 -39.40
N MET A 112 8.27 -4.44 -38.96
CA MET A 112 7.25 -3.88 -39.88
C MET A 112 7.79 -2.73 -40.75
N CYS A 113 8.75 -1.93 -40.25
CA CYS A 113 9.33 -0.82 -41.02
C CYS A 113 10.40 -1.24 -42.06
N ASN A 114 10.85 -2.49 -42.06
CA ASN A 114 11.91 -2.97 -42.96
C ASN A 114 11.39 -3.70 -44.22
N SER A 115 10.07 -3.76 -44.45
CA SER A 115 9.46 -4.56 -45.52
C SER A 115 8.94 -3.76 -46.72
N ASN A 116 9.21 -2.46 -46.83
CA ASN A 116 8.70 -1.62 -47.93
C ASN A 116 9.76 -1.10 -48.93
N ASP A 117 11.04 -1.44 -48.76
CA ASP A 117 12.10 -0.97 -49.68
C ASP A 117 12.56 -2.08 -50.62
N ASN A 118 11.64 -2.70 -51.38
CA ASN A 118 11.95 -3.51 -52.57
C ASN A 118 10.67 -3.75 -53.38
N ASN A 119 10.15 -2.72 -54.06
CA ASN A 119 9.42 -2.98 -55.29
C ASN A 119 9.83 -1.97 -56.35
N THR A 120 10.22 -2.52 -57.48
CA THR A 120 10.82 -1.90 -58.67
C THR A 120 9.77 -1.20 -59.51
#